data_AF-A0AAT9HXB3-F1
#
_entry.id   AF-A0AAT9HXB3-F1
#
_cell.length_a   1.000
_cell.length_b   1.000
_cell.length_c   1.000
_cell.angle_alpha   90.00
_cell.angle_beta   90.00
_cell.angle_gamma   90.00
#
_symmetry.space_group_name_H-M   'P 1'
#
loop_
_entity.id
_entity.type
_entity.pdbx_description
1 polymer ?
#
loop_
_entity_poly.entity_id
_entity_poly.type
_entity_poly.pdbx_seq_one_letter_code
_entity_poly.pdbx_strand_id
1 'polypeptide(L)'
;MTKAQKIKKLASLSGNSGASRDRWHAALTQHLQGKAAIKKYRFDWGTDYCSGAPEKIAGGYNFTFSCYRHDFGYRNYKKTVGKKAFKKSHKARIDKAFYTDMKSACGAKFWADPYTPSQRKKLKAACLKTAKKYYEAVVAVG
;
A
#
# COMPACT_ATOMS: atom_id res chain seq x y z
N MET A 1 11.60 23.08 -1.83
CA MET A 1 11.25 21.84 -1.10
C MET A 1 12.54 21.13 -0.73
N THR A 2 12.87 21.00 0.55
CA THR A 2 14.10 20.32 0.98
C THR A 2 13.93 18.80 0.99
N LYS A 3 15.04 18.06 0.93
CA LYS A 3 15.04 16.59 1.07
C LYS A 3 14.40 16.14 2.38
N ALA A 4 14.69 16.81 3.49
CA ALA A 4 14.11 16.53 4.80
C ALA A 4 12.59 16.73 4.83
N GLN A 5 12.09 17.84 4.27
CA GLN A 5 10.65 18.10 4.15
C GLN A 5 9.94 17.03 3.31
N LYS A 6 10.57 16.60 2.20
CA LYS A 6 10.04 15.53 1.34
C LYS A 6 9.99 14.19 2.08
N ILE A 7 11.04 13.82 2.81
CA ILE A 7 11.08 12.59 3.62
C ILE A 7 10.03 12.62 4.73
N LYS A 8 9.86 13.75 5.42
CA LYS A 8 8.83 13.91 6.48
C LYS A 8 7.43 13.70 5.91
N LYS A 9 7.11 14.30 4.76
CA LYS A 9 5.82 14.09 4.10
C LYS A 9 5.69 12.64 3.63
N LEU A 10 6.70 12.07 2.99
CA LEU A 10 6.69 10.67 2.53
C LEU A 10 6.41 9.70 3.69
N ALA A 11 7.08 9.88 4.84
CA ALA A 11 6.88 9.07 6.04
C ALA A 11 5.43 9.14 6.55
N SER A 12 4.78 10.31 6.48
CA SER A 12 3.36 10.45 6.86
C SER A 12 2.39 9.67 5.98
N LEU A 13 2.77 9.39 4.72
CA LEU A 13 1.96 8.69 3.73
C LEU A 13 2.27 7.18 3.66
N SER A 14 3.40 6.76 4.23
CA SER A 14 3.91 5.38 4.10
C SER A 14 4.12 4.68 5.45
N GLY A 15 3.48 5.17 6.51
CA GLY A 15 3.51 4.58 7.84
C GLY A 15 2.65 3.33 7.94
N ASN A 16 2.94 2.50 8.94
CA ASN A 16 2.20 1.27 9.24
C ASN A 16 1.01 1.55 10.18
N SER A 17 0.06 2.37 9.73
CA SER A 17 -1.17 2.67 10.47
C SER A 17 -2.31 3.03 9.53
N GLY A 18 -3.56 2.80 9.96
CA GLY A 18 -4.77 3.20 9.21
C GLY A 18 -4.76 4.70 8.88
N ALA A 19 -4.42 5.54 9.85
CA ALA A 19 -4.30 6.99 9.64
C ALA A 19 -3.25 7.36 8.58
N SER A 20 -2.17 6.60 8.41
CA SER A 20 -1.20 6.86 7.33
C SER A 20 -1.75 6.45 5.97
N ARG A 21 -2.43 5.31 5.90
CA ARG A 21 -3.14 4.85 4.70
C ARG A 21 -4.20 5.87 4.27
N ASP A 22 -4.98 6.42 5.19
CA ASP A 22 -6.04 7.39 4.87
C ASP A 22 -5.44 8.71 4.36
N ARG A 23 -4.33 9.17 4.97
CA ARG A 23 -3.55 10.32 4.45
C ARG A 23 -2.99 10.06 3.05
N TRP A 24 -2.57 8.84 2.75
CA TRP A 24 -2.11 8.47 1.41
C TRP A 24 -3.24 8.51 0.39
N HIS A 25 -4.43 7.99 0.70
CA HIS A 25 -5.60 8.11 -0.18
C HIS A 25 -5.99 9.58 -0.41
N ALA A 26 -6.00 10.40 0.64
CA ALA A 26 -6.26 11.83 0.50
C ALA A 26 -5.19 12.52 -0.39
N ALA A 27 -3.92 12.14 -0.24
CA ALA A 27 -2.83 12.65 -1.08
C ALA A 27 -2.94 12.19 -2.54
N LEU A 28 -3.39 10.95 -2.78
CA LEU A 28 -3.67 10.43 -4.11
C LEU A 28 -4.80 11.23 -4.76
N THR A 29 -5.91 11.48 -4.05
CA THR A 29 -7.01 12.32 -4.55
C THR A 29 -6.51 13.73 -4.89
N GLN A 30 -5.71 14.35 -4.01
CA GLN A 30 -5.10 15.66 -4.29
C GLN A 30 -4.19 15.63 -5.52
N HIS A 31 -3.48 14.53 -5.75
CA HIS A 31 -2.60 14.37 -6.90
C HIS A 31 -3.40 14.30 -8.19
N LEU A 32 -4.46 13.48 -8.22
CA LEU A 32 -5.38 13.35 -9.35
C LEU A 32 -6.07 14.68 -9.67
N GLN A 33 -6.38 15.49 -8.66
CA GLN A 33 -6.93 16.84 -8.81
C GLN A 33 -5.88 17.92 -9.14
N GLY A 34 -4.59 17.56 -9.32
CA GLY A 34 -3.54 18.51 -9.65
C GLY A 34 -3.20 19.53 -8.55
N LYS A 35 -3.58 19.29 -7.29
CA LYS A 35 -3.45 20.27 -6.20
C LYS A 35 -1.97 20.59 -5.91
N ALA A 36 -1.64 21.88 -5.86
CA ALA A 36 -0.30 22.37 -5.55
C ALA A 36 0.25 21.84 -4.20
N ALA A 37 -0.65 21.60 -3.24
CA ALA A 37 -0.33 21.07 -1.91
C ALA A 37 0.45 19.75 -1.95
N ILE A 38 0.21 18.88 -2.94
CA ILE A 38 0.94 17.62 -3.11
C ILE A 38 1.92 17.66 -4.29
N LYS A 39 1.59 18.37 -5.37
CA LYS A 39 2.42 18.48 -6.58
C LYS A 39 3.82 19.04 -6.27
N LYS A 40 3.93 19.96 -5.31
CA LYS A 40 5.21 20.56 -4.86
C LYS A 40 6.25 19.54 -4.37
N TYR A 41 5.84 18.34 -3.95
CA TYR A 41 6.76 17.29 -3.50
C TYR A 41 7.38 16.49 -4.65
N ARG A 42 6.80 16.57 -5.86
CA ARG A 42 7.23 15.79 -7.04
C ARG A 42 7.41 14.31 -6.68
N PHE A 43 6.41 13.73 -6.02
CA PHE A 43 6.39 12.30 -5.76
C PHE A 43 6.18 11.54 -7.06
N ASP A 44 6.77 10.35 -7.13
CA ASP A 44 6.49 9.36 -8.15
C ASP A 44 5.20 8.62 -7.78
N TRP A 45 4.17 8.76 -8.62
CA TRP A 45 2.87 8.11 -8.47
C TRP A 45 2.71 6.95 -9.46
N GLY A 46 3.76 6.56 -10.19
CA GLY A 46 3.72 5.38 -11.04
C GLY A 46 3.48 4.12 -10.21
N THR A 47 2.67 3.20 -10.74
CA THR A 47 2.39 1.90 -10.15
C THR A 47 2.18 0.88 -11.25
N ASP A 48 2.62 -0.34 -10.99
CA ASP A 48 2.35 -1.55 -11.75
C ASP A 48 1.43 -2.49 -10.95
N TYR A 49 0.77 -1.93 -9.93
CA TYR A 49 -0.13 -2.58 -9.00
C TYR A 49 0.52 -3.81 -8.36
N CYS A 50 -0.16 -4.96 -8.35
CA CYS A 50 0.32 -6.13 -7.62
C CYS A 50 1.28 -6.99 -8.46
N SER A 51 2.19 -6.37 -9.21
CA SER A 51 3.15 -6.96 -10.18
C SER A 51 3.34 -8.48 -10.06
N GLY A 52 2.89 -9.22 -11.07
CA GLY A 52 3.02 -10.68 -11.09
C GLY A 52 2.07 -11.44 -10.16
N ALA A 53 1.11 -10.76 -9.53
CA ALA A 53 0.09 -11.35 -8.67
C ALA A 53 -1.30 -10.67 -8.88
N PRO A 54 -2.41 -11.41 -8.72
CA PRO A 54 -3.76 -10.84 -8.93
C PRO A 54 -4.17 -9.72 -7.95
N GLU A 55 -4.63 -8.55 -8.41
CA GLU A 55 -5.14 -7.54 -7.48
C GLU A 55 -6.48 -7.95 -6.85
N LYS A 56 -7.38 -8.53 -7.65
CA LYS A 56 -8.69 -9.02 -7.22
C LYS A 56 -8.60 -10.49 -6.86
N ILE A 57 -9.10 -10.84 -5.68
CA ILE A 57 -9.04 -12.21 -5.17
C ILE A 57 -10.43 -12.69 -4.75
N ALA A 58 -10.53 -14.00 -4.48
CA ALA A 58 -11.80 -14.66 -4.16
C ALA A 58 -12.59 -13.95 -3.06
N GLY A 59 -13.91 -13.90 -3.22
CA GLY A 59 -14.80 -13.23 -2.27
C GLY A 59 -14.94 -11.72 -2.48
N GLY A 60 -14.41 -11.18 -3.58
CA GLY A 60 -14.54 -9.76 -3.93
C GLY A 60 -13.52 -8.84 -3.25
N TYR A 61 -12.52 -9.40 -2.56
CA TYR A 61 -11.45 -8.59 -1.97
C TYR A 61 -10.51 -8.07 -3.05
N ASN A 62 -9.92 -6.89 -2.78
CA ASN A 62 -9.08 -6.21 -3.75
C ASN A 62 -7.87 -5.57 -3.06
N PHE A 63 -6.67 -5.90 -3.53
CA PHE A 63 -5.39 -5.39 -3.03
C PHE A 63 -4.80 -4.24 -3.86
N THR A 64 -5.50 -3.76 -4.90
CA THR A 64 -5.06 -2.68 -5.80
C THR A 64 -4.43 -1.50 -5.05
N PHE A 65 -5.15 -0.93 -4.06
CA PHE A 65 -4.63 0.21 -3.29
C PHE A 65 -3.55 -0.16 -2.28
N SER A 66 -3.52 -1.39 -1.80
CA SER A 66 -2.42 -1.88 -0.97
C SER A 66 -1.12 -1.91 -1.78
N CYS A 67 -1.18 -2.46 -2.99
CA CYS A 67 -0.04 -2.54 -3.91
C CYS A 67 0.39 -1.14 -4.39
N TYR A 68 -0.56 -0.27 -4.75
CA TYR A 68 -0.25 1.10 -5.17
C TYR A 68 0.45 1.89 -4.04
N ARG A 69 0.00 1.77 -2.78
CA ARG A 69 0.69 2.44 -1.67
C ARG A 69 2.09 1.86 -1.41
N HIS A 70 2.28 0.56 -1.62
CA HIS A 70 3.58 -0.10 -1.51
C HIS A 70 4.56 0.42 -2.58
N ASP A 71 4.14 0.45 -3.84
CA ASP A 71 4.91 1.01 -4.97
C ASP A 71 5.31 2.46 -4.73
N PHE A 72 4.33 3.27 -4.29
CA PHE A 72 4.56 4.66 -3.94
C PHE A 72 5.68 4.79 -2.91
N GLY A 73 5.65 3.98 -1.85
CA GLY A 73 6.72 3.95 -0.84
C GLY A 73 8.07 3.56 -1.45
N TYR A 74 8.11 2.46 -2.19
CA TYR A 74 9.33 1.91 -2.81
C TYR A 74 9.99 2.92 -3.75
N ARG A 75 9.25 3.43 -4.73
CA ARG A 75 9.73 4.34 -5.77
C ARG A 75 10.26 5.63 -5.15
N ASN A 76 9.48 6.24 -4.26
CA ASN A 76 9.86 7.52 -3.66
C ASN A 76 11.03 7.42 -2.68
N TYR A 77 11.11 6.37 -1.85
CA TYR A 77 12.27 6.22 -0.98
C TYR A 77 13.53 5.88 -1.78
N LYS A 78 13.47 4.94 -2.74
CA LYS A 78 14.62 4.64 -3.60
C LYS A 78 15.14 5.89 -4.30
N LYS A 79 14.24 6.74 -4.83
CA LYS A 79 14.59 8.01 -5.48
C LYS A 79 15.13 9.07 -4.52
N THR A 80 14.62 9.14 -3.30
CA THR A 80 14.95 10.23 -2.35
C THR A 80 16.18 9.93 -1.50
N VAL A 81 16.35 8.69 -1.04
CA VAL A 81 17.45 8.29 -0.14
C VAL A 81 18.46 7.35 -0.80
N GLY A 82 18.17 6.83 -2.00
CA GLY A 82 19.01 5.84 -2.67
C GLY A 82 18.68 4.40 -2.28
N LYS A 83 19.00 3.44 -3.16
CA LYS A 83 18.66 2.01 -3.00
C LYS A 83 19.25 1.40 -1.72
N LYS A 84 20.52 1.71 -1.40
CA LYS A 84 21.22 1.18 -0.21
C LYS A 84 20.53 1.62 1.10
N ALA A 85 20.26 2.92 1.26
CA ALA A 85 19.59 3.45 2.45
C ALA A 85 18.13 2.99 2.54
N PHE A 86 17.44 2.87 1.41
CA PHE A 86 16.09 2.30 1.36
C PHE A 86 16.07 0.87 1.92
N LYS A 87 16.96 -0.01 1.42
CA LYS A 87 17.04 -1.41 1.89
C LYS A 87 17.34 -1.49 3.38
N LYS A 88 18.28 -0.68 3.89
CA LYS A 88 18.71 -0.71 5.29
C LYS A 88 17.65 -0.19 6.28
N SER A 89 16.94 0.89 5.94
CA SER A 89 16.19 1.65 6.96
C SER A 89 14.71 1.87 6.66
N HIS A 90 14.25 1.54 5.46
CA HIS A 90 12.89 1.90 5.02
C HIS A 90 12.10 0.71 4.47
N LYS A 91 12.73 -0.23 3.77
CA LYS A 91 12.05 -1.37 3.13
C LYS A 91 11.11 -2.12 4.09
N ALA A 92 11.64 -2.58 5.22
CA ALA A 92 10.87 -3.38 6.19
C ALA A 92 9.60 -2.70 6.69
N ARG A 93 9.63 -1.37 6.94
CA ARG A 93 8.42 -0.66 7.38
C ARG A 93 7.37 -0.51 6.28
N ILE A 94 7.81 -0.41 5.01
CA ILE A 94 6.91 -0.32 3.86
C ILE A 94 6.26 -1.66 3.58
N ASP A 95 7.03 -2.75 3.63
CA ASP A 95 6.50 -4.12 3.50
C ASP A 95 5.48 -4.43 4.62
N LYS A 96 5.78 -4.02 5.86
CA LYS A 96 4.85 -4.17 6.98
C LYS A 96 3.57 -3.35 6.80
N ALA A 97 3.69 -2.12 6.28
CA ALA A 97 2.54 -1.27 5.97
C ALA A 97 1.65 -1.90 4.89
N PHE A 98 2.27 -2.47 3.85
CA PHE A 98 1.58 -3.22 2.79
C PHE A 98 0.80 -4.42 3.34
N TYR A 99 1.42 -5.21 4.21
CA TYR A 99 0.73 -6.34 4.86
C TYR A 99 -0.47 -5.88 5.69
N THR A 100 -0.32 -4.80 6.46
CA THR A 100 -1.41 -4.22 7.24
C THR A 100 -2.57 -3.74 6.36
N ASP A 101 -2.28 -3.14 5.21
CA ASP A 101 -3.33 -2.70 4.27
C ASP A 101 -4.09 -3.87 3.68
N MET A 102 -3.39 -4.91 3.22
CA MET A 102 -4.04 -6.11 2.67
C MET A 102 -4.93 -6.79 3.72
N LYS A 103 -4.46 -6.89 4.97
CA LYS A 103 -5.30 -7.40 6.07
C LYS A 103 -6.55 -6.56 6.29
N SER A 104 -6.44 -5.24 6.15
CA SER A 104 -7.61 -4.36 6.23
C SER A 104 -8.54 -4.54 5.03
N ALA A 105 -8.02 -4.77 3.83
CA ALA A 105 -8.82 -5.08 2.66
C ALA A 105 -9.60 -6.40 2.85
N CYS A 106 -9.02 -7.40 3.51
CA CYS A 106 -9.73 -8.62 3.92
C CYS A 106 -10.85 -8.38 4.96
N GLY A 107 -10.87 -7.22 5.59
CA GLY A 107 -11.92 -6.78 6.51
C GLY A 107 -13.10 -6.09 5.82
N ALA A 108 -13.07 -5.95 4.49
CA ALA A 108 -14.13 -5.29 3.73
C ALA A 108 -15.49 -5.95 3.95
N LYS A 109 -16.52 -5.12 4.10
CA LYS A 109 -17.93 -5.51 4.14
C LYS A 109 -18.58 -5.07 2.83
N PHE A 110 -19.39 -5.95 2.25
CA PHE A 110 -20.07 -5.71 0.98
C PHE A 110 -21.56 -5.52 1.24
N TRP A 111 -22.17 -4.52 0.61
CA TRP A 111 -23.58 -4.16 0.85
C TRP A 111 -24.54 -5.21 0.27
N ALA A 112 -24.23 -5.74 -0.91
CA ALA A 112 -24.89 -6.90 -1.53
C ALA A 112 -23.92 -8.08 -1.53
N ASP A 113 -23.67 -8.64 -0.36
CA ASP A 113 -22.79 -9.80 -0.20
C ASP A 113 -23.54 -11.09 -0.60
N PRO A 114 -23.18 -11.76 -1.71
CA PRO A 114 -23.89 -12.96 -2.15
C PRO A 114 -23.53 -14.21 -1.32
N TYR A 115 -22.60 -14.09 -0.37
CA TYR A 115 -22.08 -15.20 0.42
C TYR A 115 -22.73 -15.27 1.81
N THR A 116 -22.98 -16.48 2.28
CA THR A 116 -23.43 -16.70 3.66
C THR A 116 -22.34 -16.33 4.68
N PRO A 117 -22.67 -16.10 5.96
CA PRO A 117 -21.68 -15.79 6.99
C PRO A 117 -20.54 -16.82 7.10
N SER A 118 -20.85 -18.12 6.90
CA SER A 118 -19.86 -19.19 6.95
C SER A 118 -18.92 -19.17 5.74
N GLN A 119 -19.45 -18.94 4.53
CA GLN A 119 -18.66 -18.73 3.31
C GLN A 119 -17.77 -17.50 3.45
N ARG A 120 -18.31 -16.38 3.95
CA ARG A 120 -17.56 -15.13 4.19
C ARG A 120 -16.40 -15.33 5.17
N LYS A 121 -16.60 -16.11 6.24
CA LYS A 121 -15.52 -16.48 7.17
C LYS A 121 -14.38 -17.23 6.46
N LYS A 122 -14.72 -18.21 5.61
CA LYS A 122 -13.73 -18.98 4.83
C LYS A 122 -13.00 -18.09 3.82
N LEU A 123 -13.73 -17.25 3.09
CA LEU A 123 -13.17 -16.30 2.12
C LEU A 123 -12.24 -15.28 2.79
N LYS A 124 -12.60 -14.76 3.96
CA LYS A 124 -11.74 -13.87 4.75
C LYS A 124 -10.45 -14.57 5.16
N ALA A 125 -10.52 -15.83 5.62
CA ALA A 125 -9.34 -16.61 5.97
C ALA A 125 -8.43 -16.85 4.75
N ALA A 126 -9.01 -17.16 3.58
CA ALA A 126 -8.28 -17.28 2.32
C ALA A 126 -7.60 -15.95 1.92
N CYS A 127 -8.31 -14.82 2.05
CA CYS A 127 -7.76 -13.49 1.80
C CYS A 127 -6.54 -13.20 2.68
N LEU A 128 -6.62 -13.48 3.98
CA LEU A 128 -5.51 -13.27 4.91
C LEU A 128 -4.31 -14.17 4.57
N LYS A 129 -4.55 -15.41 4.12
CA LYS A 129 -3.49 -16.31 3.63
C LYS A 129 -2.81 -15.74 2.39
N THR A 130 -3.57 -15.19 1.44
CA THR A 130 -3.02 -14.53 0.25
C THR A 130 -2.23 -13.28 0.63
N ALA A 131 -2.73 -12.45 1.54
CA ALA A 131 -2.01 -11.28 2.04
C ALA A 131 -0.65 -11.64 2.66
N LYS A 132 -0.58 -12.77 3.40
CA LYS A 132 0.68 -13.29 3.96
C LYS A 132 1.65 -13.68 2.85
N LYS A 133 1.20 -14.39 1.81
CA LYS A 133 2.04 -14.76 0.65
C LYS A 133 2.62 -13.54 -0.05
N TYR A 134 1.81 -12.50 -0.25
CA TYR A 134 2.25 -11.26 -0.91
C TYR A 134 3.32 -10.55 -0.09
N TYR A 135 3.10 -10.47 1.22
CA TYR A 135 4.08 -9.91 2.15
C TYR A 135 5.40 -10.69 2.15
N GLU A 136 5.34 -12.03 2.21
CA GLU A 136 6.53 -12.89 2.19
C GLU A 136 7.32 -12.73 0.89
N ALA A 137 6.62 -12.64 -0.25
CA ALA A 137 7.24 -12.40 -1.55
C ALA A 137 8.04 -11.09 -1.56
N VAL A 138 7.43 -9.96 -1.16
CA VAL A 138 8.14 -8.67 -1.17
C VAL A 138 9.25 -8.60 -0.14
N VAL A 139 9.13 -9.30 0.99
CA VAL A 139 10.21 -9.40 1.98
C VAL A 139 11.41 -10.14 1.38
N ALA A 140 11.18 -11.23 0.64
CA ALA A 140 12.21 -12.07 0.04
C ALA A 140 13.00 -11.39 -1.09
N VAL A 141 12.37 -10.55 -1.92
CA VAL A 141 13.06 -9.83 -3.02
C VAL A 141 13.86 -8.60 -2.55
N GLY A 142 14.64 -8.75 -1.48
CA GLY A 142 15.43 -7.69 -0.83
C GLY A 142 16.89 -7.66 -1.20
#